data_AF-A0A258G9F3-F1
#
_entry.id   AF-A0A258G9F3-F1
#
_cell.length_a   1.000
_cell.length_b   1.000
_cell.length_c   1.000
_cell.angle_alpha   90.00
_cell.angle_beta   90.00
_cell.angle_gamma   90.00
#
_symmetry.space_group_name_H-M   'P 1'
#
loop_
_entity.id
_entity.type
_entity.pdbx_description
1 polymer ?
#
loop_
_entity_poly.entity_id
_entity_poly.type
_entity_poly.pdbx_seq_one_letter_code
_entity_poly.pdbx_strand_id
1 'polypeptide(L)'
;MIVKAIRIAISGNIQMNGRSGDNTPSFTDSVLLTANSLVQLGCMPCTSVQHFFTARANVQRVRKLEKLRDRVILLGAVNRDKGPPMNKTGTGREYRTGVADEALARVAHLYYILGLTQAEVAARLDITRFKVNRMLAQARKNGMVRIEINVPYVERFELERALERKFGLETSFVCPSDASDSVSLSEVIGTYAAMVISETIEDGMVIATSWGETLRALALAINPDVARNLCVVAMLGALTSQTDLDKFDAASTLASRLGAECLYIPGPIICDSVRTRDAINAQPAAQRAIAQARSADLALLSIGGLGMSSLRRATIIRDQDYSSTLAAGAIGNLLGRFIGKDGKPIDHPFNDRAVGVGPEEIFDIPRRILCAGGPHKVEAIRVALTCNYANALITDVQTARALLAEDPF
;
A
#
# COMPACT_ATOMS: atom_id res chain seq x y z
N MET A 1 27.41 11.40 -42.21
CA MET A 1 26.49 11.56 -43.36
C MET A 1 25.61 10.33 -43.61
N ILE A 2 26.13 9.09 -43.57
CA ILE A 2 25.35 7.85 -43.81
C ILE A 2 24.16 7.67 -42.83
N VAL A 3 24.37 7.94 -41.54
CA VAL A 3 23.29 7.88 -40.53
C VAL A 3 22.19 8.94 -40.76
N LYS A 4 22.52 10.05 -41.41
CA LYS A 4 21.57 11.14 -41.72
C LYS A 4 20.72 10.81 -42.96
N ALA A 5 21.29 10.07 -43.93
CA ALA A 5 20.56 9.57 -45.10
C ALA A 5 19.56 8.45 -44.73
N ILE A 6 19.94 7.55 -43.82
CA ILE A 6 19.06 6.47 -43.32
C ILE A 6 17.86 7.04 -42.56
N ARG A 7 18.05 8.11 -41.78
CA ARG A 7 16.95 8.77 -41.06
C ARG A 7 15.93 9.43 -42.00
N ILE A 8 16.36 10.03 -43.11
CA ILE A 8 15.46 10.70 -44.08
C ILE A 8 14.62 9.67 -44.85
N ALA A 9 15.19 8.51 -45.20
CA ALA A 9 14.46 7.43 -45.87
C ALA A 9 13.39 6.78 -44.97
N ILE A 10 13.67 6.66 -43.67
CA ILE A 10 12.72 6.12 -42.69
C ILE A 10 11.55 7.09 -42.45
N SER A 11 11.82 8.41 -42.38
CA SER A 11 10.78 9.42 -42.17
C SER A 11 9.83 9.58 -43.37
N GLY A 12 10.36 9.46 -44.61
CA GLY A 12 9.55 9.58 -45.83
C GLY A 12 8.57 8.41 -46.05
N ASN A 13 8.92 7.20 -45.60
CA ASN A 13 8.05 6.02 -45.73
C ASN A 13 6.89 5.99 -44.74
N ILE A 14 7.00 6.70 -43.61
CA ILE A 14 5.94 6.71 -42.59
C ILE A 14 4.76 7.62 -43.02
N GLN A 15 5.00 8.66 -43.84
CA GLN A 15 3.93 9.54 -44.32
C GLN A 15 3.11 8.99 -45.51
N MET A 16 3.57 7.93 -46.19
CA MET A 16 2.87 7.34 -47.35
C MET A 16 1.90 6.20 -46.99
N ASN A 17 1.90 5.70 -45.75
CA ASN A 17 1.13 4.52 -45.31
C ASN A 17 -0.30 4.81 -44.85
N GLY A 18 -0.89 5.93 -45.28
CA GLY A 18 -2.25 6.34 -44.92
C GLY A 18 -3.37 5.86 -45.85
N ARG A 19 -3.12 4.98 -46.84
CA ARG A 19 -4.18 4.42 -47.71
C ARG A 19 -3.96 2.94 -48.03
N SER A 20 -5.06 2.21 -47.93
CA SER A 20 -5.28 0.76 -48.00
C SER A 20 -4.70 0.02 -49.22
N GLY A 21 -4.21 -1.19 -48.99
CA GLY A 21 -3.98 -2.24 -49.99
C GLY A 21 -2.97 -3.30 -49.52
N ASP A 22 -3.40 -4.56 -49.44
CA ASP A 22 -2.59 -5.72 -49.07
C ASP A 22 -1.34 -5.87 -49.95
N ASN A 23 -0.16 -5.75 -49.32
CA ASN A 23 1.18 -6.27 -49.66
C ASN A 23 2.27 -5.29 -49.19
N THR A 24 2.62 -5.33 -47.90
CA THR A 24 3.77 -4.58 -47.37
C THR A 24 4.92 -5.53 -47.06
N PRO A 25 6.15 -5.26 -47.54
CA PRO A 25 7.32 -6.08 -47.22
C PRO A 25 7.71 -5.90 -45.74
N SER A 26 8.24 -6.95 -45.13
CA SER A 26 8.75 -6.87 -43.76
C SER A 26 9.93 -5.88 -43.66
N PHE A 27 10.23 -5.35 -42.47
CA PHE A 27 11.38 -4.44 -42.22
C PHE A 27 12.72 -5.00 -42.78
N THR A 28 12.84 -6.32 -42.82
CA THR A 28 13.95 -7.06 -43.42
C THR A 28 14.01 -7.02 -44.95
N ASP A 29 12.88 -6.95 -45.63
CA ASP A 29 12.79 -6.90 -47.10
C ASP A 29 13.11 -5.51 -47.65
N SER A 30 12.73 -4.45 -46.91
CA SER A 30 13.09 -3.06 -47.24
C SER A 30 14.60 -2.79 -47.14
N VAL A 31 15.27 -3.42 -46.18
CA VAL A 31 16.74 -3.36 -46.03
C VAL A 31 17.45 -4.10 -47.17
N LEU A 32 16.86 -5.21 -47.66
CA LEU A 32 17.36 -5.99 -48.78
C LEU A 32 17.27 -5.25 -50.14
N LEU A 33 16.17 -4.54 -50.39
CA LEU A 33 16.03 -3.68 -51.57
C LEU A 33 17.05 -2.54 -51.57
N THR A 34 17.27 -1.92 -50.40
CA THR A 34 18.24 -0.81 -50.25
C THR A 34 19.68 -1.28 -50.45
N ALA A 35 20.02 -2.48 -49.98
CA ALA A 35 21.34 -3.09 -50.17
C ALA A 35 21.61 -3.48 -51.64
N ASN A 36 20.62 -4.03 -52.35
CA ASN A 36 20.76 -4.37 -53.77
C ASN A 36 20.92 -3.12 -54.67
N SER A 37 20.23 -2.03 -54.35
CA SER A 37 20.39 -0.75 -55.07
C SER A 37 21.78 -0.13 -54.87
N LEU A 38 22.39 -0.30 -53.69
CA LEU A 38 23.75 0.18 -53.39
C LEU A 38 24.86 -0.64 -54.07
N VAL A 39 24.59 -1.92 -54.38
CA VAL A 39 25.50 -2.78 -55.16
C VAL A 39 25.45 -2.45 -56.65
N GLN A 40 24.27 -2.15 -57.21
CA GLN A 40 24.13 -1.70 -58.61
C GLN A 40 24.76 -0.32 -58.88
N LEU A 41 24.90 0.53 -57.86
CA LEU A 41 25.54 1.85 -57.94
C LEU A 41 27.07 1.80 -57.72
N GLY A 42 27.67 0.61 -57.57
CA GLY A 42 29.12 0.44 -57.48
C GLY A 42 29.77 0.81 -56.14
N CYS A 43 29.00 0.94 -55.06
CA CYS A 43 29.50 1.43 -53.76
C CYS A 43 29.95 0.33 -52.77
N MET A 44 29.94 -0.96 -53.13
CA MET A 44 30.48 -2.06 -52.29
C MET A 44 31.08 -3.21 -53.12
N PRO A 45 32.16 -3.86 -52.65
CA PRO A 45 32.73 -5.04 -53.31
C PRO A 45 31.88 -6.32 -53.06
N CYS A 46 31.74 -7.13 -54.12
CA CYS A 46 30.90 -8.34 -54.23
C CYS A 46 31.18 -9.43 -53.15
N THR A 47 32.36 -9.42 -52.52
CA THR A 47 32.79 -10.38 -51.49
C THR A 47 32.02 -10.29 -50.16
N SER A 48 31.28 -9.20 -49.95
CA SER A 48 30.52 -8.94 -48.71
C SER A 48 29.17 -9.70 -48.65
N VAL A 49 28.62 -10.05 -49.81
CA VAL A 49 27.30 -10.72 -49.91
C VAL A 49 27.42 -12.21 -49.60
N GLN A 50 28.51 -12.85 -50.01
CA GLN A 50 28.76 -14.27 -49.75
C GLN A 50 28.89 -14.57 -48.24
N HIS A 51 29.62 -13.74 -47.49
CA HIS A 51 29.73 -13.88 -46.02
C HIS A 51 28.40 -13.70 -45.28
N PHE A 52 27.50 -12.87 -45.81
CA PHE A 52 26.19 -12.64 -45.23
C PHE A 52 25.25 -13.85 -45.40
N PHE A 53 25.33 -14.57 -46.53
CA PHE A 53 24.58 -15.81 -46.74
C PHE A 53 25.11 -16.97 -45.89
N THR A 54 26.43 -17.10 -45.72
CA THR A 54 27.02 -18.13 -44.82
C THR A 54 26.69 -17.84 -43.35
N ALA A 55 26.65 -16.57 -42.94
CA ALA A 55 26.20 -16.16 -41.60
C ALA A 55 24.70 -16.45 -41.39
N ARG A 56 23.84 -16.20 -42.38
CA ARG A 56 22.39 -16.49 -42.30
C ARG A 56 22.11 -18.00 -42.21
N ALA A 57 22.82 -18.82 -42.96
CA ALA A 57 22.72 -20.28 -42.89
C ALA A 57 23.23 -20.85 -41.56
N ASN A 58 24.30 -20.29 -41.01
CA ASN A 58 24.82 -20.68 -39.70
C ASN A 58 23.92 -20.22 -38.53
N VAL A 59 23.37 -19.01 -38.58
CA VAL A 59 22.40 -18.53 -37.57
C VAL A 59 21.10 -19.35 -37.61
N GLN A 60 20.61 -19.73 -38.80
CA GLN A 60 19.45 -20.61 -38.92
C GLN A 60 19.73 -22.05 -38.48
N ARG A 61 20.93 -22.60 -38.76
CA ARG A 61 21.35 -23.92 -38.26
C ARG A 61 21.52 -23.95 -36.74
N VAL A 62 22.16 -22.93 -36.15
CA VAL A 62 22.32 -22.80 -34.69
C VAL A 62 20.96 -22.68 -34.01
N ARG A 63 20.05 -21.83 -34.52
CA ARG A 63 18.67 -21.73 -34.00
C ARG A 63 17.87 -23.05 -34.13
N LYS A 64 18.11 -23.83 -35.19
CA LYS A 64 17.44 -25.13 -35.40
C LYS A 64 18.01 -26.20 -34.46
N LEU A 65 19.32 -26.19 -34.21
CA LEU A 65 20.00 -27.10 -33.27
C LEU A 65 19.65 -26.79 -31.80
N GLU A 66 19.53 -25.52 -31.43
CA GLU A 66 19.06 -25.11 -30.09
C GLU A 66 17.62 -25.56 -29.84
N LYS A 67 16.71 -25.34 -30.80
CA LYS A 67 15.32 -25.82 -30.71
C LYS A 67 15.21 -27.35 -30.61
N LEU A 68 16.07 -28.07 -31.32
CA LEU A 68 16.13 -29.54 -31.25
C LEU A 68 16.67 -30.01 -29.89
N ARG A 69 17.71 -29.37 -29.36
CA ARG A 69 18.26 -29.64 -28.02
C ARG A 69 17.20 -29.44 -26.93
N ASP A 70 16.45 -28.34 -26.99
CA ASP A 70 15.40 -28.03 -26.01
C ASP A 70 14.22 -29.02 -26.06
N ARG A 71 13.86 -29.53 -27.25
CA ARG A 71 12.83 -30.56 -27.44
C ARG A 71 13.24 -31.95 -26.94
N VAL A 72 14.50 -32.35 -27.15
CA VAL A 72 15.01 -33.69 -26.77
C VAL A 72 14.96 -33.89 -25.26
N ILE A 73 15.28 -32.87 -24.46
CA ILE A 73 15.21 -32.98 -23.01
C ILE A 73 13.75 -33.14 -22.53
N LEU A 74 12.80 -32.48 -23.19
CA LEU A 74 11.40 -32.56 -22.79
C LEU A 74 10.77 -33.93 -23.08
N LEU A 75 11.18 -34.59 -24.17
CA LEU A 75 10.72 -35.93 -24.55
C LEU A 75 11.21 -37.03 -23.58
N GLY A 76 12.39 -36.85 -22.96
CA GLY A 76 12.91 -37.76 -21.94
C GLY A 76 12.14 -37.75 -20.62
N ALA A 77 11.39 -36.69 -20.31
CA ALA A 77 10.62 -36.55 -19.06
C ALA A 77 9.23 -37.20 -19.12
N VAL A 78 8.71 -37.55 -20.30
CA VAL A 78 7.31 -37.98 -20.49
C VAL A 78 7.10 -39.49 -20.28
N ASN A 79 8.17 -40.30 -20.18
CA ASN A 79 8.04 -41.76 -20.39
C ASN A 79 8.46 -42.68 -19.22
N ARG A 80 8.43 -42.23 -17.97
CA ARG A 80 8.60 -43.13 -16.80
C ARG A 80 7.75 -42.70 -15.60
N ASP A 81 6.48 -43.06 -15.63
CA ASP A 81 5.74 -43.38 -14.42
C ASP A 81 6.12 -44.82 -14.02
N LYS A 82 6.50 -45.02 -12.74
CA LYS A 82 6.80 -46.28 -12.01
C LYS A 82 8.28 -46.64 -11.78
N GLY A 83 8.71 -46.53 -10.52
CA GLY A 83 9.92 -47.14 -9.93
C GLY A 83 10.13 -46.70 -8.45
N PRO A 84 10.67 -47.55 -7.54
CA PRO A 84 10.26 -47.69 -6.12
C PRO A 84 10.99 -46.79 -5.09
N PRO A 85 10.62 -46.82 -3.77
CA PRO A 85 11.06 -45.81 -2.79
C PRO A 85 12.32 -46.18 -1.97
N MET A 86 12.81 -45.16 -1.22
CA MET A 86 13.84 -45.12 -0.15
C MET A 86 15.32 -45.05 -0.63
N ASN A 87 16.24 -44.31 0.01
CA ASN A 87 16.47 -44.09 1.45
C ASN A 87 17.08 -42.69 1.77
N LYS A 88 16.95 -42.24 3.02
CA LYS A 88 17.39 -40.92 3.56
C LYS A 88 18.80 -40.98 4.16
N THR A 89 19.61 -39.93 3.96
CA THR A 89 20.52 -39.29 4.96
C THR A 89 21.31 -38.13 4.32
N GLY A 90 21.51 -37.03 5.07
CA GLY A 90 22.68 -36.16 4.90
C GLY A 90 22.45 -34.78 4.26
N THR A 91 22.93 -33.74 4.93
CA THR A 91 22.75 -32.30 4.69
C THR A 91 23.60 -31.78 3.54
N GLY A 92 22.92 -31.16 2.58
CA GLY A 92 23.44 -30.74 1.27
C GLY A 92 22.43 -31.22 0.25
N ARG A 93 21.47 -30.37 -0.15
CA ARG A 93 20.54 -30.72 -1.24
C ARG A 93 21.33 -30.75 -2.54
N GLU A 94 22.02 -31.86 -2.80
CA GLU A 94 22.31 -32.28 -4.17
C GLU A 94 20.97 -32.39 -4.88
N TYR A 95 20.65 -31.41 -5.72
CA TYR A 95 19.58 -31.55 -6.69
C TYR A 95 19.99 -32.70 -7.61
N ARG A 96 19.49 -33.91 -7.36
CA ARG A 96 19.57 -35.00 -8.33
C ARG A 96 18.79 -34.55 -9.56
N THR A 97 19.51 -34.17 -10.60
CA THR A 97 18.98 -33.64 -11.86
C THR A 97 18.23 -34.73 -12.63
N GLY A 98 16.96 -34.94 -12.27
CA GLY A 98 16.03 -35.69 -13.11
C GLY A 98 15.69 -34.88 -14.37
N VAL A 99 15.39 -35.57 -15.48
CA VAL A 99 14.98 -34.92 -16.75
C VAL A 99 13.75 -34.00 -16.57
N ALA A 100 12.87 -34.34 -15.61
CA ALA A 100 11.73 -33.52 -15.21
C ALA A 100 12.15 -32.18 -14.55
N ASP A 101 13.21 -32.20 -13.73
CA ASP A 101 13.76 -31.00 -13.10
C ASP A 101 14.47 -30.12 -14.14
N GLU A 102 15.13 -30.74 -15.12
CA GLU A 102 15.75 -30.02 -16.24
C GLU A 102 14.70 -29.31 -17.13
N ALA A 103 13.55 -29.96 -17.37
CA ALA A 103 12.44 -29.36 -18.11
C ALA A 103 11.81 -28.17 -17.35
N LEU A 104 11.62 -28.30 -16.03
CA LEU A 104 11.15 -27.22 -15.17
C LEU A 104 12.13 -26.04 -15.13
N ALA A 105 13.42 -26.33 -14.97
CA ALA A 105 14.48 -25.32 -14.95
C ALA A 105 14.57 -24.56 -16.28
N ARG A 106 14.42 -25.25 -17.42
CA ARG A 106 14.45 -24.60 -18.73
C ARG A 106 13.23 -23.72 -18.99
N VAL A 107 12.03 -24.16 -18.60
CA VAL A 107 10.82 -23.30 -18.66
C VAL A 107 11.00 -22.06 -17.79
N ALA A 108 11.50 -22.22 -16.56
CA ALA A 108 11.77 -21.10 -15.66
C ALA A 108 12.82 -20.13 -16.22
N HIS A 109 13.91 -20.64 -16.80
CA HIS A 109 14.96 -19.82 -17.40
C HIS A 109 14.44 -19.00 -18.60
N LEU A 110 13.71 -19.64 -19.52
CA LEU A 110 13.14 -18.95 -20.67
C LEU A 110 12.17 -17.83 -20.27
N TYR A 111 11.39 -18.03 -19.21
CA TYR A 111 10.41 -17.04 -18.74
C TYR A 111 11.05 -15.94 -17.87
N TYR A 112 11.72 -16.30 -16.77
CA TYR A 112 12.21 -15.35 -15.77
C TYR A 112 13.54 -14.69 -16.13
N ILE A 113 14.42 -15.39 -16.86
CA ILE A 113 15.77 -14.87 -17.18
C ILE A 113 15.78 -14.26 -18.58
N LEU A 114 15.18 -14.95 -19.55
CA LEU A 114 15.17 -14.49 -20.94
C LEU A 114 13.95 -13.62 -21.29
N GLY A 115 12.99 -13.46 -20.37
CA GLY A 115 11.88 -12.52 -20.50
C GLY A 115 10.82 -12.90 -21.54
N LEU A 116 10.79 -14.15 -22.01
CA LEU A 116 9.79 -14.59 -22.98
C LEU A 116 8.41 -14.65 -22.32
N THR A 117 7.38 -14.28 -23.07
CA THR A 117 5.99 -14.53 -22.68
C THR A 117 5.71 -16.03 -22.61
N GLN A 118 4.71 -16.44 -21.83
CA GLN A 118 4.32 -17.86 -21.75
C GLN A 118 3.94 -18.46 -23.11
N ALA A 119 3.44 -17.65 -24.04
CA ALA A 119 3.11 -18.06 -25.40
C ALA A 119 4.37 -18.32 -26.24
N GLU A 120 5.40 -17.48 -26.11
CA GLU A 120 6.69 -17.67 -26.78
C GLU A 120 7.46 -18.87 -26.22
N VAL A 121 7.42 -19.08 -24.90
CA VAL A 121 7.99 -20.29 -24.26
C VAL A 121 7.28 -21.54 -24.77
N ALA A 122 5.94 -21.52 -24.84
CA ALA A 122 5.12 -22.61 -25.36
C ALA A 122 5.50 -22.96 -26.82
N ALA A 123 5.56 -21.95 -27.69
CA ALA A 123 5.95 -22.12 -29.09
C ALA A 123 7.40 -22.61 -29.26
N ARG A 124 8.31 -22.19 -28.38
CA ARG A 124 9.73 -22.58 -28.45
C ARG A 124 9.97 -24.01 -27.98
N LEU A 125 9.22 -24.46 -26.99
CA LEU A 125 9.34 -25.80 -26.41
C LEU A 125 8.34 -26.82 -26.98
N ASP A 126 7.48 -26.40 -27.91
CA ASP A 126 6.44 -27.23 -28.51
C ASP A 126 5.50 -27.86 -27.47
N ILE A 127 5.05 -27.03 -26.52
CA ILE A 127 4.10 -27.40 -25.47
C ILE A 127 2.99 -26.36 -25.38
N THR A 128 1.89 -26.71 -24.70
CA THR A 128 0.78 -25.77 -24.52
C THR A 128 1.13 -24.69 -23.49
N ARG A 129 0.53 -23.49 -23.66
CA ARG A 129 0.61 -22.40 -22.66
C ARG A 129 0.16 -22.85 -21.26
N PHE A 130 -0.83 -23.74 -21.20
CA PHE A 130 -1.29 -24.37 -19.96
C PHE A 130 -0.19 -25.19 -19.28
N LYS A 131 0.56 -26.00 -20.05
CA LYS A 131 1.69 -26.79 -19.53
C LYS A 131 2.83 -25.90 -19.05
N VAL A 132 3.13 -24.80 -19.76
CA VAL A 132 4.09 -23.77 -19.31
C VAL A 132 3.68 -23.17 -17.97
N ASN A 133 2.43 -22.76 -17.81
CA ASN A 133 1.94 -22.17 -16.56
C ASN A 133 2.05 -23.16 -15.39
N ARG A 134 1.60 -24.41 -15.58
CA ARG A 134 1.73 -25.48 -14.58
C ARG A 134 3.18 -25.75 -14.20
N MET A 135 4.09 -25.75 -15.17
CA MET A 135 5.53 -25.93 -14.94
C MET A 135 6.14 -24.76 -14.15
N LEU A 136 5.78 -23.51 -14.46
CA LEU A 136 6.22 -22.34 -13.67
C LEU A 136 5.65 -22.36 -12.24
N ALA A 137 4.41 -22.81 -12.05
CA ALA A 137 3.83 -23.00 -10.71
C ALA A 137 4.57 -24.10 -9.93
N GLN A 138 4.88 -25.22 -10.58
CA GLN A 138 5.62 -26.33 -9.99
C GLN A 138 7.06 -25.92 -9.61
N ALA A 139 7.74 -25.16 -10.47
CA ALA A 139 9.09 -24.65 -10.20
C ALA A 139 9.13 -23.72 -8.98
N ARG A 140 8.08 -22.90 -8.77
CA ARG A 140 7.91 -22.10 -7.55
C ARG A 140 7.61 -22.96 -6.33
N LYS A 141 6.64 -23.88 -6.44
CA LYS A 141 6.23 -24.77 -5.35
C LYS A 141 7.38 -25.63 -4.80
N ASN A 142 8.27 -26.10 -5.67
CA ASN A 142 9.40 -26.95 -5.31
C ASN A 142 10.65 -26.15 -4.87
N GLY A 143 10.58 -24.81 -4.91
CA GLY A 143 11.70 -23.94 -4.52
C GLY A 143 12.81 -23.80 -5.56
N MET A 144 12.61 -24.24 -6.81
CA MET A 144 13.58 -24.01 -7.91
C MET A 144 13.61 -22.55 -8.34
N VAL A 145 12.48 -21.85 -8.22
CA VAL A 145 12.38 -20.41 -8.47
C VAL A 145 12.02 -19.72 -7.18
N ARG A 146 12.90 -18.82 -6.73
CA ARG A 146 12.63 -17.85 -5.68
C ARG A 146 12.57 -16.47 -6.34
N ILE A 147 11.46 -15.77 -6.14
CA ILE A 147 11.31 -14.38 -6.59
C ILE A 147 11.58 -13.53 -5.37
N GLU A 148 12.65 -12.75 -5.42
CA GLU A 148 12.99 -11.77 -4.40
C GLU A 148 12.70 -10.38 -4.99
N ILE A 149 11.79 -9.65 -4.35
CA ILE A 149 11.48 -8.28 -4.75
C ILE A 149 12.27 -7.40 -3.79
N ASN A 150 13.38 -6.84 -4.27
CA ASN A 150 14.24 -5.98 -3.47
C ASN A 150 13.86 -4.51 -3.71
N VAL A 151 12.78 -4.07 -3.07
CA VAL A 151 12.42 -2.65 -2.97
C VAL A 151 12.33 -2.26 -1.51
N PRO A 152 12.71 -1.02 -1.13
CA PRO A 152 12.70 -0.55 0.27
C PRO A 152 11.29 -0.48 0.90
N TYR A 153 10.26 -0.93 0.16
CA TYR A 153 8.85 -0.87 0.53
C TYR A 153 8.23 -2.26 0.77
N VAL A 154 8.90 -3.36 0.39
CA VAL A 154 8.32 -4.71 0.54
C VAL A 154 7.99 -5.02 1.99
N GLU A 155 8.88 -4.65 2.91
CA GLU A 155 8.62 -4.83 4.34
C GLU A 155 7.32 -4.17 4.77
N ARG A 156 7.03 -2.95 4.28
CA ARG A 156 5.81 -2.23 4.66
C ARG A 156 4.56 -2.96 4.17
N PHE A 157 4.56 -3.45 2.93
CA PHE A 157 3.45 -4.26 2.41
C PHE A 157 3.25 -5.57 3.18
N GLU A 158 4.33 -6.20 3.65
CA GLU A 158 4.23 -7.39 4.49
C GLU A 158 3.68 -7.08 5.89
N LEU A 159 4.12 -5.96 6.49
CA LEU A 159 3.62 -5.46 7.76
C LEU A 159 2.13 -5.11 7.66
N GLU A 160 1.72 -4.41 6.60
CA GLU A 160 0.31 -4.06 6.34
C GLU A 160 -0.57 -5.31 6.30
N ARG A 161 -0.21 -6.29 5.46
CA ARG A 161 -0.94 -7.57 5.37
C ARG A 161 -0.92 -8.37 6.67
N ALA A 162 0.11 -8.23 7.49
CA ALA A 162 0.16 -8.89 8.79
C ALA A 162 -0.76 -8.21 9.80
N LEU A 163 -0.83 -6.87 9.80
CA LEU A 163 -1.74 -6.09 10.65
C LEU A 163 -3.20 -6.36 10.30
N GLU A 164 -3.54 -6.35 9.01
CA GLU A 164 -4.86 -6.71 8.50
C GLU A 164 -5.31 -8.09 9.00
N ARG A 165 -4.44 -9.10 8.88
CA ARG A 165 -4.75 -10.46 9.33
C ARG A 165 -4.86 -10.57 10.85
N LYS A 166 -3.98 -9.89 11.61
CA LYS A 166 -3.94 -10.00 13.07
C LYS A 166 -5.15 -9.35 13.74
N PHE A 167 -5.55 -8.18 13.24
CA PHE A 167 -6.60 -7.36 13.86
C PHE A 167 -7.92 -7.36 13.08
N GLY A 168 -8.00 -8.03 11.94
CA GLY A 168 -9.21 -8.05 11.11
C GLY A 168 -9.51 -6.71 10.44
N LEU A 169 -8.47 -5.93 10.13
CA LEU A 169 -8.63 -4.63 9.47
C LEU A 169 -9.00 -4.82 8.00
N GLU A 170 -9.84 -3.93 7.48
CA GLU A 170 -10.15 -3.84 6.06
C GLU A 170 -8.90 -3.43 5.27
N THR A 171 -8.13 -2.49 5.81
CA THR A 171 -6.88 -2.01 5.23
C THR A 171 -5.91 -1.55 6.30
N SER A 172 -4.61 -1.61 6.00
CA SER A 172 -3.62 -0.87 6.79
C SER A 172 -2.55 -0.30 5.90
N PHE A 173 -1.96 0.81 6.34
CA PHE A 173 -0.92 1.52 5.63
C PHE A 173 0.24 1.83 6.57
N VAL A 174 1.46 1.48 6.16
CA VAL A 174 2.67 1.61 6.97
C VAL A 174 3.63 2.61 6.34
N CYS A 175 3.86 3.74 7.01
CA CYS A 175 4.85 4.74 6.59
C CYS A 175 6.22 4.50 7.23
N PRO A 176 7.30 5.11 6.71
CA PRO A 176 8.58 5.14 7.41
C PRO A 176 8.45 5.74 8.81
N SER A 177 9.37 5.36 9.71
CA SER A 177 9.47 5.93 11.05
C SER A 177 10.45 7.11 11.12
N ASP A 178 10.76 7.71 9.97
CA ASP A 178 11.81 8.72 9.78
C ASP A 178 11.37 10.08 10.36
N ALA A 179 11.26 10.14 11.69
CA ALA A 179 11.18 11.40 12.42
C ALA A 179 12.58 12.01 12.51
N SER A 180 12.66 13.34 12.43
CA SER A 180 13.89 14.11 12.60
C SER A 180 13.68 15.21 13.64
N ASP A 181 14.75 15.93 14.01
CA ASP A 181 14.63 17.07 14.92
C ASP A 181 13.64 18.13 14.43
N SER A 182 13.41 18.21 13.12
CA SER A 182 12.48 19.16 12.50
C SER A 182 11.10 18.59 12.15
N VAL A 183 10.95 17.26 12.09
CA VAL A 183 9.69 16.61 11.67
C VAL A 183 9.29 15.56 12.71
N SER A 184 8.14 15.78 13.34
CA SER A 184 7.60 14.83 14.32
C SER A 184 7.05 13.57 13.66
N LEU A 185 7.05 12.44 14.37
CA LEU A 185 6.41 11.21 13.87
C LEU A 185 4.92 11.42 13.57
N SER A 186 4.23 12.24 14.36
CA SER A 186 2.84 12.63 14.11
C SER A 186 2.66 13.30 12.74
N GLU A 187 3.62 14.12 12.33
CA GLU A 187 3.62 14.82 11.05
C GLU A 187 3.88 13.89 9.87
N VAL A 188 4.82 12.94 10.03
CA VAL A 188 5.08 11.88 9.03
C VAL A 188 3.81 11.05 8.79
N ILE A 189 3.20 10.53 9.86
CA ILE A 189 1.99 9.72 9.78
C ILE A 189 0.83 10.55 9.21
N GLY A 190 0.66 11.79 9.66
CA GLY A 190 -0.41 12.68 9.17
C GLY A 190 -0.28 12.98 7.68
N THR A 191 0.92 13.33 7.21
CA THR A 191 1.17 13.60 5.79
C THR A 191 0.92 12.37 4.93
N TYR A 192 1.36 11.19 5.39
CA TYR A 192 1.11 9.94 4.69
C TYR A 192 -0.39 9.58 4.69
N ALA A 193 -1.08 9.79 5.80
CA ALA A 193 -2.52 9.59 5.90
C ALA A 193 -3.29 10.50 4.94
N ALA A 194 -2.85 11.75 4.75
CA ALA A 194 -3.46 12.65 3.79
C ALA A 194 -3.41 12.10 2.36
N MET A 195 -2.29 11.49 1.95
CA MET A 195 -2.16 10.87 0.62
C MET A 195 -3.16 9.73 0.44
N VAL A 196 -3.26 8.83 1.42
CA VAL A 196 -4.17 7.68 1.38
C VAL A 196 -5.62 8.13 1.40
N ILE A 197 -5.97 9.06 2.28
CA ILE A 197 -7.35 9.48 2.50
C ILE A 197 -7.86 10.33 1.33
N SER A 198 -7.00 11.11 0.68
CA SER A 198 -7.41 11.91 -0.49
C SER A 198 -8.01 11.05 -1.61
N GLU A 199 -7.59 9.79 -1.75
CA GLU A 199 -8.14 8.85 -2.74
C GLU A 199 -9.49 8.23 -2.32
N THR A 200 -9.88 8.40 -1.05
CA THR A 200 -11.10 7.80 -0.47
C THR A 200 -12.25 8.79 -0.29
N ILE A 201 -11.98 10.08 -0.43
CA ILE A 201 -12.98 11.14 -0.28
C ILE A 201 -13.83 11.21 -1.56
N GLU A 202 -15.15 11.21 -1.38
CA GLU A 202 -16.16 11.22 -2.42
C GLU A 202 -17.11 12.41 -2.23
N ASP A 203 -17.81 12.80 -3.28
CA ASP A 203 -18.79 13.89 -3.22
C ASP A 203 -19.89 13.62 -2.16
N GLY A 204 -20.25 14.66 -1.40
CA GLY A 204 -21.32 14.58 -0.41
C GLY A 204 -20.94 13.90 0.91
N MET A 205 -19.69 13.47 1.06
CA MET A 205 -19.24 12.73 2.24
C MET A 205 -19.23 13.57 3.52
N VAL A 206 -19.64 12.94 4.62
CA VAL A 206 -19.54 13.45 5.98
C VAL A 206 -18.31 12.83 6.65
N ILE A 207 -17.37 13.68 7.04
CA ILE A 207 -16.09 13.28 7.65
C ILE A 207 -16.08 13.75 9.12
N ALA A 208 -16.19 12.81 10.04
CA ALA A 208 -16.01 13.06 11.47
C ALA A 208 -14.52 13.03 11.81
N THR A 209 -14.00 14.02 12.55
CA THR A 209 -12.60 14.01 13.01
C THR A 209 -12.48 14.32 14.50
N SER A 210 -11.56 13.64 15.17
CA SER A 210 -11.10 14.03 16.50
C SER A 210 -9.99 15.07 16.39
N TRP A 211 -9.30 15.33 17.50
CA TRP A 211 -8.13 16.20 17.55
C TRP A 211 -6.83 15.42 17.59
N GLY A 212 -5.74 16.16 17.48
CA GLY A 212 -4.40 15.67 17.74
C GLY A 212 -3.43 16.10 16.66
N GLU A 213 -2.15 16.09 16.99
CA GLU A 213 -1.07 16.49 16.06
C GLU A 213 -1.09 15.70 14.76
N THR A 214 -1.36 14.39 14.84
CA THR A 214 -1.41 13.52 13.65
C THR A 214 -2.55 13.90 12.72
N LEU A 215 -3.74 14.16 13.25
CA LEU A 215 -4.90 14.57 12.44
C LEU A 215 -4.79 16.00 11.94
N ARG A 216 -4.16 16.89 12.73
CA ARG A 216 -3.83 18.25 12.30
C ARG A 216 -2.86 18.24 11.12
N ALA A 217 -1.81 17.41 11.18
CA ALA A 217 -0.85 17.27 10.09
C ALA A 217 -1.49 16.67 8.83
N LEU A 218 -2.36 15.66 8.99
CA LEU A 218 -3.21 15.14 7.91
C LEU A 218 -4.04 16.25 7.28
N ALA A 219 -4.75 17.02 8.10
CA ALA A 219 -5.60 18.10 7.62
C ALA A 219 -4.79 19.17 6.85
N LEU A 220 -3.56 19.49 7.26
CA LEU A 220 -2.68 20.40 6.52
C LEU A 220 -2.25 19.86 5.16
N ALA A 221 -1.92 18.57 5.10
CA ALA A 221 -1.37 17.91 3.93
C ALA A 221 -2.44 17.44 2.93
N ILE A 222 -3.71 17.42 3.33
CA ILE A 222 -4.81 16.97 2.45
C ILE A 222 -4.87 17.82 1.18
N ASN A 223 -5.07 17.16 0.04
CA ASN A 223 -5.33 17.82 -1.23
C ASN A 223 -6.56 17.21 -1.92
N PRO A 224 -7.71 17.86 -1.86
CA PRO A 224 -8.95 17.37 -2.43
C PRO A 224 -9.15 17.98 -3.83
N ASP A 225 -8.51 17.39 -4.84
CA ASP A 225 -8.54 17.97 -6.18
C ASP A 225 -9.92 17.83 -6.89
N VAL A 226 -10.88 17.08 -6.35
CA VAL A 226 -12.10 16.72 -7.11
C VAL A 226 -13.41 16.73 -6.31
N ALA A 227 -13.39 16.47 -4.99
CA ALA A 227 -14.62 16.23 -4.22
C ALA A 227 -15.36 17.52 -3.81
N ARG A 228 -16.69 17.49 -3.82
CA ARG A 228 -17.58 18.63 -3.53
C ARG A 228 -18.66 18.26 -2.50
N ASN A 229 -19.30 19.30 -1.95
CA ASN A 229 -20.42 19.17 -1.00
C ASN A 229 -20.07 18.35 0.24
N LEU A 230 -18.82 18.45 0.68
CA LEU A 230 -18.31 17.77 1.85
C LEU A 230 -18.77 18.46 3.14
N CYS A 231 -18.93 17.68 4.20
CA CYS A 231 -19.16 18.18 5.55
C CYS A 231 -18.11 17.58 6.48
N VAL A 232 -17.43 18.41 7.26
CA VAL A 232 -16.52 17.99 8.33
C VAL A 232 -17.20 18.23 9.67
N VAL A 233 -17.17 17.25 10.56
CA VAL A 233 -17.78 17.36 11.89
C VAL A 233 -16.75 17.07 12.97
N ALA A 234 -16.62 17.97 13.95
CA ALA A 234 -15.80 17.73 15.13
C ALA A 234 -16.48 16.70 16.06
N MET A 235 -15.75 15.69 16.50
CA MET A 235 -16.26 14.67 17.43
C MET A 235 -16.20 15.10 18.91
N LEU A 236 -15.46 16.16 19.23
CA LEU A 236 -15.19 16.64 20.59
C LEU A 236 -15.57 18.11 20.73
N GLY A 237 -16.01 18.53 21.92
CA GLY A 237 -16.26 19.94 22.24
C GLY A 237 -14.96 20.76 22.20
N ALA A 238 -14.99 22.04 21.85
CA ALA A 238 -13.86 22.89 21.43
C ALA A 238 -12.61 22.97 22.35
N LEU A 239 -11.47 23.25 21.71
CA LEU A 239 -10.23 23.73 22.35
C LEU A 239 -10.40 25.21 22.73
N THR A 240 -9.80 25.62 23.84
CA THR A 240 -10.07 26.94 24.46
C THR A 240 -8.94 27.95 24.31
N SER A 241 -7.84 27.61 23.63
CA SER A 241 -6.72 28.52 23.39
C SER A 241 -6.27 28.49 21.92
N GLN A 242 -5.80 29.62 21.38
CA GLN A 242 -5.26 29.69 20.02
C GLN A 242 -4.08 28.75 19.84
N THR A 243 -3.19 28.67 20.84
CA THR A 243 -2.02 27.78 20.83
C THR A 243 -2.43 26.31 20.66
N ASP A 244 -3.54 25.90 21.28
CA ASP A 244 -4.03 24.52 21.15
C ASP A 244 -4.72 24.30 19.82
N LEU A 245 -5.51 25.27 19.33
CA LEU A 245 -6.12 25.22 18.02
C LEU A 245 -5.06 25.02 16.93
N ASP A 246 -4.00 25.83 16.96
CA ASP A 246 -2.92 25.76 15.98
C ASP A 246 -2.25 24.38 15.94
N LYS A 247 -2.16 23.69 17.10
CA LYS A 247 -1.48 22.40 17.25
C LYS A 247 -2.36 21.18 17.04
N PHE A 248 -3.63 21.25 17.42
CA PHE A 248 -4.48 20.06 17.59
C PHE A 248 -5.79 20.12 16.80
N ASP A 249 -6.23 21.28 16.30
CA ASP A 249 -7.51 21.40 15.60
C ASP A 249 -7.45 20.87 14.15
N ALA A 250 -7.91 19.64 13.99
CA ALA A 250 -8.05 19.00 12.69
C ALA A 250 -9.33 19.41 11.97
N ALA A 251 -10.44 19.68 12.67
CA ALA A 251 -11.75 19.89 12.05
C ALA A 251 -11.79 21.17 11.22
N SER A 252 -11.40 22.31 11.80
CA SER A 252 -11.39 23.60 11.06
C SER A 252 -10.43 23.56 9.88
N THR A 253 -9.23 23.02 10.12
CA THR A 253 -8.18 22.90 9.11
C THR A 253 -8.67 22.05 7.95
N LEU A 254 -9.20 20.86 8.24
CA LEU A 254 -9.65 19.91 7.24
C LEU A 254 -10.79 20.53 6.43
N ALA A 255 -11.78 21.13 7.10
CA ALA A 255 -12.89 21.78 6.41
C ALA A 255 -12.42 22.90 5.46
N SER A 256 -11.50 23.75 5.93
CA SER A 256 -10.92 24.83 5.13
C SER A 256 -10.18 24.29 3.90
N ARG A 257 -9.38 23.24 4.06
CA ARG A 257 -8.61 22.61 2.97
C ARG A 257 -9.51 21.87 1.98
N LEU A 258 -10.63 21.32 2.45
CA LEU A 258 -11.65 20.64 1.66
C LEU A 258 -12.70 21.57 1.04
N GLY A 259 -12.72 22.86 1.40
CA GLY A 259 -13.84 23.75 1.04
C GLY A 259 -15.20 23.23 1.56
N ALA A 260 -15.18 22.52 2.69
CA ALA A 260 -16.33 21.84 3.28
C ALA A 260 -17.03 22.72 4.32
N GLU A 261 -18.32 22.46 4.58
CA GLU A 261 -18.98 22.98 5.78
C GLU A 261 -18.37 22.32 7.03
N CYS A 262 -18.17 23.09 8.10
CA CYS A 262 -17.65 22.57 9.36
C CYS A 262 -18.70 22.67 10.47
N LEU A 263 -19.06 21.54 11.09
CA LEU A 263 -19.95 21.49 12.24
C LEU A 263 -19.15 21.24 13.53
N TYR A 264 -19.44 22.04 14.55
CA TYR A 264 -18.79 21.97 15.85
C TYR A 264 -19.76 21.58 16.95
N ILE A 265 -19.26 20.80 17.91
CA ILE A 265 -19.95 20.59 19.18
C ILE A 265 -19.64 21.80 20.07
N PRO A 266 -20.65 22.61 20.46
CA PRO A 266 -20.43 23.79 21.27
C PRO A 266 -20.05 23.39 22.71
N GLY A 267 -19.19 24.18 23.33
CA GLY A 267 -18.71 23.96 24.70
C GLY A 267 -17.31 23.35 24.78
N PRO A 268 -16.73 23.24 25.99
CA PRO A 268 -15.39 22.66 26.16
C PRO A 268 -15.42 21.14 26.01
N ILE A 269 -14.27 20.54 25.67
CA ILE A 269 -14.10 19.08 25.69
C ILE A 269 -14.41 18.44 27.04
N ILE A 270 -14.02 19.08 28.13
CA ILE A 270 -14.27 18.61 29.50
C ILE A 270 -14.97 19.74 30.26
N CYS A 271 -16.11 19.43 30.84
CA CYS A 271 -16.84 20.35 31.71
C CYS A 271 -16.35 20.29 33.15
N ASP A 272 -16.67 21.31 33.95
CA ASP A 272 -16.41 21.28 35.40
C ASP A 272 -17.30 20.28 36.14
N SER A 273 -18.48 19.97 35.60
CA SER A 273 -19.42 19.03 36.20
C SER A 273 -20.21 18.25 35.15
N VAL A 274 -20.71 17.07 35.56
CA VAL A 274 -21.63 16.24 34.76
C VAL A 274 -22.89 17.01 34.40
N ARG A 275 -23.42 17.80 35.34
CA ARG A 275 -24.59 18.67 35.11
C ARG A 275 -24.36 19.67 33.99
N THR A 276 -23.17 20.29 33.92
CA THR A 276 -22.82 21.24 32.86
C THR A 276 -22.69 20.52 31.52
N ARG A 277 -22.03 19.36 31.50
CA ARG A 277 -21.96 18.50 30.31
C ARG A 277 -23.36 18.19 29.78
N ASP A 278 -24.28 17.78 30.64
CA ASP A 278 -25.65 17.44 30.26
C ASP A 278 -26.42 18.63 29.69
N ALA A 279 -26.28 19.80 30.32
CA ALA A 279 -26.89 21.03 29.83
C ALA A 279 -26.38 21.41 28.43
N ILE A 280 -25.08 21.21 28.15
CA ILE A 280 -24.47 21.45 26.83
C ILE A 280 -24.97 20.42 25.81
N ASN A 281 -24.93 19.12 26.16
CA ASN A 281 -25.38 18.05 25.28
C ASN A 281 -26.89 18.11 24.97
N ALA A 282 -27.68 18.74 25.84
CA ALA A 282 -29.10 18.99 25.60
C ALA A 282 -29.38 20.13 24.62
N GLN A 283 -28.38 20.96 24.27
CA GLN A 283 -28.58 22.05 23.32
C GLN A 283 -28.79 21.51 21.89
N PRO A 284 -29.76 22.03 21.12
CA PRO A 284 -30.02 21.55 19.75
C PRO A 284 -28.79 21.58 18.83
N ALA A 285 -27.92 22.59 18.98
CA ALA A 285 -26.69 22.69 18.20
C ALA A 285 -25.71 21.54 18.50
N ALA A 286 -25.55 21.17 19.78
CA ALA A 286 -24.72 20.03 20.18
C ALA A 286 -25.32 18.71 19.68
N GLN A 287 -26.64 18.52 19.85
CA GLN A 287 -27.32 17.32 19.38
C GLN A 287 -27.19 17.13 17.87
N ARG A 288 -27.30 18.22 17.09
CA ARG A 288 -27.12 18.19 15.63
C ARG A 288 -25.72 17.76 15.24
N ALA A 289 -24.69 18.36 15.84
CA ALA A 289 -23.30 18.00 15.53
C ALA A 289 -22.98 16.56 15.97
N ILE A 290 -23.40 16.15 17.16
CA ILE A 290 -23.20 14.78 17.66
C ILE A 290 -23.90 13.76 16.78
N ALA A 291 -25.16 14.01 16.38
CA ALA A 291 -25.90 13.13 15.49
C ALA A 291 -25.20 12.98 14.14
N GLN A 292 -24.76 14.10 13.54
CA GLN A 292 -24.03 14.10 12.28
C GLN A 292 -22.70 13.34 12.38
N ALA A 293 -21.97 13.48 13.49
CA ALA A 293 -20.73 12.76 13.72
C ALA A 293 -20.94 11.24 13.83
N ARG A 294 -22.00 10.80 14.52
CA ARG A 294 -22.34 9.37 14.68
C ARG A 294 -22.77 8.71 13.36
N SER A 295 -23.37 9.47 12.46
CA SER A 295 -23.79 9.00 11.13
C SER A 295 -22.83 9.41 10.02
N ALA A 296 -21.57 9.71 10.34
CA ALA A 296 -20.58 10.06 9.34
C ALA A 296 -20.24 8.87 8.44
N ASP A 297 -19.74 9.14 7.23
CA ASP A 297 -19.27 8.12 6.30
C ASP A 297 -17.82 7.70 6.57
N LEU A 298 -17.07 8.58 7.21
CA LEU A 298 -15.66 8.43 7.54
C LEU A 298 -15.36 9.07 8.91
N ALA A 299 -14.78 8.30 9.82
CA ALA A 299 -14.20 8.79 11.07
C ALA A 299 -12.67 8.76 10.98
N LEU A 300 -12.05 9.92 11.17
CA LEU A 300 -10.62 10.09 11.35
C LEU A 300 -10.30 10.15 12.84
N LEU A 301 -9.60 9.12 13.31
CA LEU A 301 -9.30 8.90 14.71
C LEU A 301 -7.80 9.03 14.95
N SER A 302 -7.45 9.52 16.14
CA SER A 302 -6.13 9.30 16.71
C SER A 302 -6.28 8.86 18.16
N ILE A 303 -5.21 8.31 18.70
CA ILE A 303 -5.19 7.83 20.08
C ILE A 303 -4.00 8.44 20.82
N GLY A 304 -4.24 8.80 22.08
CA GLY A 304 -3.21 9.29 22.99
C GLY A 304 -2.69 8.15 23.86
N GLY A 305 -1.37 7.97 23.89
CA GLY A 305 -0.70 7.01 24.78
C GLY A 305 -0.33 7.60 26.15
N LEU A 306 0.16 6.75 27.05
CA LEU A 306 0.63 7.18 28.36
C LEU A 306 1.91 8.01 28.24
N GLY A 307 1.96 9.15 28.95
CA GLY A 307 3.14 10.02 29.07
C GLY A 307 3.19 11.21 28.11
N MET A 308 2.46 11.15 26.98
CA MET A 308 2.42 12.22 25.96
C MET A 308 0.98 12.53 25.50
N SER A 309 0.01 12.46 26.42
CA SER A 309 -1.40 12.75 26.11
C SER A 309 -1.57 14.21 25.64
N SER A 310 -2.22 14.41 24.50
CA SER A 310 -2.61 15.73 24.01
C SER A 310 -3.51 16.48 24.99
N LEU A 311 -4.33 15.76 25.77
CA LEU A 311 -5.15 16.36 26.84
C LEU A 311 -4.30 17.02 27.92
N ARG A 312 -3.17 16.41 28.28
CA ARG A 312 -2.22 16.98 29.26
C ARG A 312 -1.46 18.16 28.67
N ARG A 313 -1.02 18.04 27.42
CA ARG A 313 -0.25 19.10 26.72
C ARG A 313 -1.08 20.34 26.39
N ALA A 314 -2.38 20.17 26.14
CA ALA A 314 -3.33 21.27 25.98
C ALA A 314 -3.89 21.79 27.32
N THR A 315 -3.32 21.37 28.47
CA THR A 315 -3.76 21.79 29.81
C THR A 315 -5.25 21.55 30.11
N ILE A 316 -5.87 20.61 29.40
CA ILE A 316 -7.28 20.21 29.58
C ILE A 316 -7.48 19.41 30.88
N ILE A 317 -6.46 18.64 31.27
CA ILE A 317 -6.44 17.85 32.50
C ILE A 317 -5.31 18.32 33.41
N ARG A 318 -5.60 18.48 34.70
CA ARG A 318 -4.59 18.80 35.73
C ARG A 318 -3.72 17.57 35.99
N ASP A 319 -2.46 17.79 36.38
CA ASP A 319 -1.53 16.68 36.64
C ASP A 319 -2.03 15.69 37.71
N GLN A 320 -2.74 16.19 38.73
CA GLN A 320 -3.35 15.37 39.76
C GLN A 320 -4.46 14.46 39.20
N ASP A 321 -5.37 15.04 38.41
CA ASP A 321 -6.46 14.29 37.75
C ASP A 321 -5.91 13.29 36.73
N TYR A 322 -4.84 13.65 36.02
CA TYR A 322 -4.16 12.74 35.12
C TYR A 322 -3.57 11.55 35.89
N SER A 323 -2.89 11.81 37.01
CA SER A 323 -2.32 10.75 37.86
C SER A 323 -3.38 9.82 38.42
N SER A 324 -4.56 10.34 38.79
CA SER A 324 -5.67 9.50 39.26
C SER A 324 -6.24 8.61 38.16
N THR A 325 -6.27 9.06 36.90
CA THR A 325 -6.68 8.21 35.76
C THR A 325 -5.71 7.05 35.54
N LEU A 326 -4.40 7.28 35.73
CA LEU A 326 -3.40 6.21 35.65
C LEU A 326 -3.59 5.19 36.78
N ALA A 327 -3.83 5.67 38.01
CA ALA A 327 -4.12 4.79 39.15
C ALA A 327 -5.39 3.97 38.95
N ALA A 328 -6.37 4.49 38.20
CA ALA A 328 -7.59 3.80 37.79
C ALA A 328 -7.40 2.84 36.59
N GLY A 329 -6.18 2.68 36.08
CA GLY A 329 -5.85 1.69 35.04
C GLY A 329 -5.95 2.20 33.60
N ALA A 330 -5.93 3.52 33.38
CA ALA A 330 -5.87 4.07 32.03
C ALA A 330 -4.61 3.62 31.29
N ILE A 331 -4.76 3.23 30.02
CA ILE A 331 -3.66 2.91 29.10
C ILE A 331 -3.50 3.93 27.97
N GLY A 332 -4.45 4.86 27.87
CA GLY A 332 -4.50 5.87 26.83
C GLY A 332 -5.81 6.62 26.85
N ASN A 333 -6.03 7.45 25.83
CA ASN A 333 -7.32 8.10 25.62
C ASN A 333 -7.73 8.09 24.15
N LEU A 334 -9.02 7.88 23.92
CA LEU A 334 -9.68 7.88 22.63
C LEU A 334 -10.93 8.77 22.75
N LEU A 335 -11.12 9.69 21.80
CA LEU A 335 -12.25 10.63 21.80
C LEU A 335 -12.46 11.34 23.15
N GLY A 336 -11.36 11.88 23.70
CA GLY A 336 -11.38 12.67 24.93
C GLY A 336 -11.62 11.87 26.21
N ARG A 337 -11.71 10.53 26.14
CA ARG A 337 -11.96 9.65 27.29
C ARG A 337 -10.80 8.70 27.51
N PHE A 338 -10.41 8.51 28.76
CA PHE A 338 -9.39 7.52 29.13
C PHE A 338 -9.97 6.12 29.04
N ILE A 339 -9.23 5.21 28.41
CA ILE A 339 -9.62 3.81 28.22
C ILE A 339 -8.72 2.87 29.00
N GLY A 340 -9.29 1.75 29.46
CA GLY A 340 -8.58 0.68 30.15
C GLY A 340 -8.09 -0.42 29.20
N LYS A 341 -7.50 -1.47 29.77
CA LYS A 341 -6.99 -2.64 29.03
C LYS A 341 -8.07 -3.47 28.33
N ASP A 342 -9.31 -3.36 28.79
CA ASP A 342 -10.49 -3.96 28.16
C ASP A 342 -11.03 -3.10 27.00
N GLY A 343 -10.39 -1.96 26.72
CA GLY A 343 -10.78 -0.98 25.71
C GLY A 343 -11.98 -0.13 26.08
N LYS A 344 -12.60 -0.33 27.25
CA LYS A 344 -13.72 0.49 27.69
C LYS A 344 -13.22 1.76 28.35
N PRO A 345 -14.02 2.85 28.33
CA PRO A 345 -13.75 4.00 29.19
C PRO A 345 -13.60 3.55 30.65
N ILE A 346 -12.53 3.96 31.32
CA ILE A 346 -12.37 3.66 32.75
C ILE A 346 -13.48 4.35 33.55
N ASP A 347 -13.93 3.70 34.63
CA ASP A 347 -14.83 4.31 35.61
C ASP A 347 -14.09 5.41 36.38
N HIS A 348 -14.24 6.65 35.92
CA HIS A 348 -13.51 7.79 36.46
C HIS A 348 -14.28 9.10 36.22
N PRO A 349 -14.37 10.00 37.23
CA PRO A 349 -15.12 11.27 37.13
C PRO A 349 -14.66 12.22 36.01
N PHE A 350 -13.48 12.00 35.44
CA PHE A 350 -13.01 12.74 34.27
C PHE A 350 -13.83 12.38 33.02
N ASN A 351 -14.06 11.09 32.77
CA ASN A 351 -14.78 10.61 31.59
C ASN A 351 -16.25 11.05 31.61
N ASP A 352 -16.85 11.13 32.80
CA ASP A 352 -18.24 11.57 32.98
C ASP A 352 -18.45 13.05 32.62
N ARG A 353 -17.40 13.85 32.52
CA ARG A 353 -17.49 15.28 32.18
C ARG A 353 -17.16 15.57 30.72
N ALA A 354 -16.82 14.55 29.94
CA ALA A 354 -16.45 14.68 28.54
C ALA A 354 -17.68 15.02 27.66
N VAL A 355 -17.49 16.01 26.79
CA VAL A 355 -18.47 16.49 25.82
C VAL A 355 -18.11 15.95 24.43
N GLY A 356 -19.11 15.42 23.74
CA GLY A 356 -18.99 14.87 22.39
C GLY A 356 -19.05 13.35 22.33
N VAL A 357 -18.72 12.81 21.17
CA VAL A 357 -18.93 11.41 20.79
C VAL A 357 -18.05 10.49 21.65
N GLY A 358 -18.64 9.46 22.23
CA GLY A 358 -17.94 8.39 22.96
C GLY A 358 -17.33 7.32 22.04
N PRO A 359 -16.31 6.57 22.51
CA PRO A 359 -15.67 5.50 21.74
C PRO A 359 -16.62 4.45 21.17
N GLU A 360 -17.66 4.05 21.91
CA GLU A 360 -18.61 3.02 21.42
C GLU A 360 -19.64 3.59 20.44
N GLU A 361 -19.80 4.91 20.38
CA GLU A 361 -20.81 5.57 19.55
C GLU A 361 -20.38 5.72 18.08
N ILE A 362 -19.14 5.37 17.76
CA ILE A 362 -18.62 5.42 16.38
C ILE A 362 -18.78 4.09 15.64
N PHE A 363 -19.25 3.00 16.28
CA PHE A 363 -19.27 1.68 15.64
C PHE A 363 -20.14 1.59 14.38
N ASP A 364 -21.16 2.44 14.26
CA ASP A 364 -22.03 2.50 13.07
C ASP A 364 -21.39 3.24 11.88
N ILE A 365 -20.30 3.98 12.10
CA ILE A 365 -19.56 4.68 11.05
C ILE A 365 -18.82 3.63 10.20
N PRO A 366 -19.07 3.53 8.88
CA PRO A 366 -18.57 2.42 8.08
C PRO A 366 -17.05 2.44 7.90
N ARG A 367 -16.41 3.61 7.80
CA ARG A 367 -14.96 3.73 7.71
C ARG A 367 -14.40 4.44 8.92
N ARG A 368 -13.57 3.76 9.71
CA ARG A 368 -12.97 4.27 10.95
C ARG A 368 -11.46 4.09 10.85
N ILE A 369 -10.77 5.17 10.49
CA ILE A 369 -9.34 5.15 10.23
C ILE A 369 -8.61 5.67 11.46
N LEU A 370 -7.81 4.82 12.09
CA LEU A 370 -6.91 5.22 13.17
C LEU A 370 -5.56 5.65 12.61
N CYS A 371 -5.22 6.93 12.78
CA CYS A 371 -3.94 7.51 12.42
C CYS A 371 -3.11 7.72 13.70
N ALA A 372 -2.20 6.80 13.99
CA ALA A 372 -1.38 6.85 15.20
C ALA A 372 -0.12 6.00 15.10
N GLY A 373 0.92 6.42 15.81
CA GLY A 373 2.17 5.69 15.95
C GLY A 373 3.04 6.24 17.08
N GLY A 374 4.09 5.51 17.40
CA GLY A 374 5.07 5.80 18.45
C GLY A 374 5.01 4.77 19.59
N PRO A 375 6.16 4.50 20.23
CA PRO A 375 6.29 3.44 21.24
C PRO A 375 5.34 3.63 22.44
N HIS A 376 5.11 4.89 22.85
CA HIS A 376 4.22 5.23 23.96
C HIS A 376 2.73 4.99 23.68
N LYS A 377 2.36 4.71 22.43
CA LYS A 377 0.96 4.49 22.01
C LYS A 377 0.66 3.03 21.69
N VAL A 378 1.66 2.14 21.66
CA VAL A 378 1.50 0.75 21.17
C VAL A 378 0.42 -0.01 21.94
N GLU A 379 0.39 0.08 23.26
CA GLU A 379 -0.63 -0.60 24.09
C GLU A 379 -2.05 -0.07 23.78
N ALA A 380 -2.21 1.25 23.75
CA ALA A 380 -3.50 1.88 23.43
C ALA A 380 -3.96 1.56 22.01
N ILE A 381 -3.07 1.60 21.02
CA ILE A 381 -3.38 1.24 19.62
C ILE A 381 -3.81 -0.22 19.55
N ARG A 382 -3.07 -1.15 20.18
CA ARG A 382 -3.41 -2.57 20.21
C ARG A 382 -4.82 -2.79 20.73
N VAL A 383 -5.13 -2.23 21.89
CA VAL A 383 -6.46 -2.35 22.49
C VAL A 383 -7.54 -1.72 21.59
N ALA A 384 -7.26 -0.57 20.97
CA ALA A 384 -8.23 0.07 20.10
C ALA A 384 -8.59 -0.77 18.86
N LEU A 385 -7.60 -1.44 18.27
CA LEU A 385 -7.79 -2.35 17.14
C LEU A 385 -8.48 -3.64 17.58
N THR A 386 -8.08 -4.24 18.71
CA THR A 386 -8.72 -5.45 19.25
C THR A 386 -10.19 -5.21 19.60
N CYS A 387 -10.54 -4.03 20.09
CA CYS A 387 -11.93 -3.63 20.38
C CYS A 387 -12.70 -3.10 19.16
N ASN A 388 -12.13 -3.19 17.96
CA ASN A 388 -12.76 -2.79 16.69
C ASN A 388 -13.19 -1.31 16.61
N TYR A 389 -12.56 -0.42 17.39
CA TYR A 389 -12.82 1.03 17.27
C TYR A 389 -12.37 1.59 15.92
N ALA A 390 -11.45 0.90 15.24
CA ALA A 390 -11.02 1.21 13.88
C ALA A 390 -10.98 -0.06 13.03
N ASN A 391 -11.39 0.05 11.78
CA ASN A 391 -11.27 -0.99 10.76
C ASN A 391 -10.18 -0.68 9.74
N ALA A 392 -9.52 0.48 9.83
CA ALA A 392 -8.29 0.78 9.11
C ALA A 392 -7.25 1.44 10.01
N LEU A 393 -5.97 1.19 9.72
CA LEU A 393 -4.84 1.72 10.49
C LEU A 393 -3.82 2.40 9.58
N ILE A 394 -3.39 3.61 9.95
CA ILE A 394 -2.23 4.28 9.35
C ILE A 394 -1.20 4.52 10.46
N THR A 395 -0.05 3.88 10.34
CA THR A 395 0.99 3.83 11.38
C THR A 395 2.39 3.82 10.77
N ASP A 396 3.43 3.93 11.60
CA ASP A 396 4.82 3.77 11.19
C ASP A 396 5.35 2.33 11.34
N VAL A 397 6.48 2.03 10.69
CA VAL A 397 7.15 0.71 10.70
C VAL A 397 7.44 0.18 12.10
N GLN A 398 7.99 1.00 13.01
CA GLN A 398 8.35 0.53 14.36
C GLN A 398 7.11 0.19 15.17
N THR A 399 6.06 1.00 15.07
CA THR A 399 4.79 0.69 15.72
C THR A 399 4.14 -0.54 15.13
N ALA A 400 4.15 -0.71 13.80
CA ALA A 400 3.63 -1.90 13.14
C ALA A 400 4.35 -3.17 13.63
N ARG A 401 5.68 -3.15 13.70
CA ARG A 401 6.48 -4.26 14.25
C ARG A 401 6.12 -4.54 15.72
N ALA A 402 5.99 -3.51 16.55
CA ALA A 402 5.63 -3.66 17.95
C ALA A 402 4.21 -4.24 18.14
N LEU A 403 3.25 -3.83 17.30
CA LEU A 403 1.89 -4.38 17.27
C LEU A 403 1.87 -5.86 16.85
N LEU A 404 2.76 -6.26 15.95
CA LEU A 404 2.85 -7.63 15.45
C LEU A 404 3.63 -8.57 16.37
N ALA A 405 4.56 -8.06 17.17
CA ALA A 405 5.26 -8.84 18.19
C ALA A 405 4.27 -9.58 19.12
N GLU A 406 4.63 -10.80 19.51
CA GLU A 406 3.87 -11.59 20.49
C GLU A 406 3.74 -10.81 21.81
N ASP A 407 2.57 -10.90 22.44
CA ASP A 407 2.29 -10.16 23.68
C ASP A 407 3.30 -10.58 24.75
N PRO A 408 4.01 -9.64 25.40
CA PRO A 408 4.89 -9.97 26.52
C PRO A 408 4.13 -10.25 27.83
N PHE A 409 2.88 -10.72 27.78
CA PHE A 409 2.03 -10.94 28.95
C PHE A 409 1.44 -12.34 29.01
#